data_AF-A0A4R3HT72-F1
#
_entry.id   AF-A0A4R3HT72-F1
#
_cell.length_a   1.000
_cell.length_b   1.000
_cell.length_c   1.000
_cell.angle_alpha   90.00
_cell.angle_beta   90.00
_cell.angle_gamma   90.00
#
_symmetry.space_group_name_H-M   'P 1'
#
loop_
_entity.id
_entity.type
_entity.pdbx_description
1 polymer ?
#
loop_
_entity_poly.entity_id
_entity_poly.type
_entity_poly.pdbx_seq_one_letter_code
_entity_poly.pdbx_strand_id
1 'polypeptide(L)'
;MVLNLLFPDSELVRTRDPERIAAADFAVDVGGIWDPQAGRFDHHQKGFSGARQSGVLYASAGLVWREYGARCVALLAQQHLQHTLTDKDAQDMAYAIDADLVQYLDMSDTGTARNAPGGYGLSAVVSGFNLTWLDEQRSGSVASAEDMRQRQFSRAMEFMVDVLINQVRYRVGSMLAAGQVRLAERLEGGRLLYLGNAALPWSSIVRKEMPEVLFVISYSITENRYMLHTVPAAAETFDARCDLPATWAGLQGAELAAVTGVADAVFCHNGRFIAAALSYEGVLQMARLALEDADSAE
;
A
#
# COMPACT_ATOMS: atom_id res chain seq x y z
N MET A 1 3.14 10.97 17.37
CA MET A 1 3.73 9.95 16.47
C MET A 1 4.59 10.56 15.37
N VAL A 2 4.05 11.20 14.31
CA VAL A 2 4.86 11.70 13.17
C VAL A 2 5.97 12.64 13.64
N LEU A 3 5.65 13.60 14.50
CA LEU A 3 6.63 14.49 15.11
C LEU A 3 7.68 13.71 15.93
N ASN A 4 7.26 12.77 16.79
CA ASN A 4 8.21 11.93 17.56
C ASN A 4 9.15 11.11 16.65
N LEU A 5 8.70 10.64 15.49
CA LEU A 5 9.56 9.93 14.54
C LEU A 5 10.61 10.86 13.94
N LEU A 6 10.24 12.09 13.60
CA LEU A 6 11.12 13.08 12.99
C LEU A 6 12.02 13.82 13.98
N PHE A 7 11.61 13.88 15.25
CA PHE A 7 12.28 14.54 16.36
C PHE A 7 12.37 13.55 17.54
N PRO A 8 13.23 12.52 17.45
CA PRO A 8 13.27 11.42 18.42
C PRO A 8 13.68 11.86 19.83
N ASP A 9 14.39 12.98 19.94
CA ASP A 9 14.81 13.56 21.23
C ASP A 9 13.73 14.46 21.86
N SER A 10 12.54 14.57 21.24
CA SER A 10 11.44 15.38 21.77
C SER A 10 10.78 14.73 22.99
N GLU A 11 10.40 15.57 23.96
CA GLU A 11 9.57 15.15 25.09
C GLU A 11 8.08 15.29 24.75
N LEU A 12 7.32 14.21 24.91
CA LEU A 12 5.88 14.24 24.78
C LEU A 12 5.23 14.61 26.11
N VAL A 13 4.54 15.75 26.13
CA VAL A 13 3.76 16.21 27.29
C VAL A 13 2.28 16.29 26.93
N ARG A 14 1.43 15.58 27.67
CA ARG A 14 -0.03 15.77 27.62
C ARG A 14 -0.45 16.84 28.63
N THR A 15 -1.00 17.96 28.18
CA THR A 15 -1.39 19.07 29.05
C THR A 15 -2.52 19.90 28.44
N ARG A 16 -3.25 20.62 29.30
CA ARG A 16 -4.18 21.71 28.92
C ARG A 16 -3.75 23.06 29.51
N ASP A 17 -2.58 23.11 30.14
CA ASP A 17 -1.99 24.32 30.71
C ASP A 17 -1.54 25.28 29.59
N PRO A 18 -2.12 26.49 29.49
CA PRO A 18 -1.79 27.45 28.44
C PRO A 18 -0.32 27.87 28.40
N GLU A 19 0.34 27.98 29.55
CA GLU A 19 1.74 28.43 29.61
C GLU A 19 2.69 27.37 29.04
N ARG A 20 2.44 26.10 29.40
CA ARG A 20 3.20 24.97 28.85
C ARG A 20 2.95 24.79 27.35
N ILE A 21 1.71 25.00 26.89
CA ILE A 21 1.38 24.95 25.46
C ILE A 21 2.09 26.07 24.70
N ALA A 22 2.11 27.29 25.25
CA ALA A 22 2.76 28.43 24.61
C ALA A 22 4.28 28.23 24.51
N ALA A 23 4.91 27.62 25.52
CA ALA A 23 6.34 27.36 25.59
C ALA A 23 6.82 26.17 24.73
N ALA A 24 5.92 25.29 24.28
CA ALA A 24 6.30 24.11 23.52
C ALA A 24 6.73 24.45 22.08
N ASP A 25 7.71 23.71 21.55
CA ASP A 25 8.09 23.79 20.13
C ASP A 25 6.93 23.40 19.22
N PHE A 26 6.17 22.37 19.62
CA PHE A 26 4.98 21.90 18.93
C PHE A 26 3.78 21.82 19.87
N ALA A 27 2.62 22.29 19.39
CA ALA A 27 1.32 22.09 20.03
C ALA A 27 0.36 21.43 19.04
N VAL A 28 -0.18 20.27 19.41
CA VAL A 28 -1.07 19.47 18.57
C VAL A 28 -2.37 19.26 19.32
N ASP A 29 -3.50 19.57 18.69
CA ASP A 29 -4.85 19.40 19.26
C ASP A 29 -5.17 20.26 20.50
N VAL A 30 -4.30 21.23 20.78
CA VAL A 30 -4.41 22.17 21.90
C VAL A 30 -3.88 23.55 21.50
N GLY A 31 -4.35 24.58 22.19
CA GLY A 31 -3.88 25.97 22.02
C GLY A 31 -4.70 26.81 21.05
N GLY A 32 -5.61 26.20 20.27
CA GLY A 32 -6.54 26.92 19.40
C GLY A 32 -5.85 27.70 18.28
N ILE A 33 -4.70 27.23 17.77
CA ILE A 33 -3.94 27.90 16.71
C ILE A 33 -3.51 26.87 15.65
N TRP A 34 -3.72 27.23 14.38
CA TRP A 34 -3.10 26.56 13.25
C TRP A 34 -2.09 27.50 12.61
N ASP A 35 -0.82 27.24 12.86
CA ASP A 35 0.32 27.93 12.29
C ASP A 35 1.49 26.94 12.19
N PRO A 36 1.67 26.29 11.03
CA PRO A 36 2.72 25.30 10.84
C PRO A 36 4.13 25.86 11.06
N GLN A 37 4.37 27.15 10.77
CA GLN A 37 5.69 27.77 10.95
C GLN A 37 6.03 27.92 12.43
N ALA A 38 5.03 28.18 13.27
CA ALA A 38 5.16 28.21 14.72
C ALA A 38 4.92 26.83 15.39
N GLY A 39 4.82 25.74 14.62
CA GLY A 39 4.59 24.40 15.16
C GLY A 39 3.22 24.20 15.82
N ARG A 40 2.19 24.96 15.40
CA ARG A 40 0.84 24.91 15.98
C ARG A 40 -0.12 24.17 15.04
N PHE A 41 -0.72 23.09 15.53
CA PHE A 41 -1.56 22.16 14.77
C PHE A 41 -2.84 21.82 15.54
N ASP A 42 -3.67 22.84 15.79
CA ASP A 42 -5.01 22.67 16.35
C ASP A 42 -6.07 23.03 15.29
N HIS A 43 -7.24 22.42 15.36
CA HIS A 43 -8.39 22.65 14.48
C HIS A 43 -9.65 23.13 15.24
N HIS A 44 -9.59 23.26 16.57
CA HIS A 44 -10.72 23.64 17.42
C HIS A 44 -11.07 25.14 17.40
N GLN A 45 -10.49 25.93 16.49
CA GLN A 45 -10.77 27.36 16.42
C GLN A 45 -12.22 27.60 16.02
N LYS A 46 -12.83 28.63 16.60
CA LYS A 46 -14.18 29.04 16.22
C LYS A 46 -14.19 29.42 14.73
N GLY A 47 -14.99 28.69 13.95
CA GLY A 47 -15.10 28.91 12.50
C GLY A 47 -13.94 28.31 11.69
N PHE A 48 -13.16 27.40 12.27
CA PHE A 48 -12.15 26.66 11.52
C PHE A 48 -12.78 25.99 10.29
N SER A 49 -12.14 26.19 9.13
CA SER A 49 -12.61 25.71 7.83
C SER A 49 -11.46 25.20 6.97
N GLY A 50 -10.31 24.91 7.59
CA GLY A 50 -9.17 24.32 6.91
C GLY A 50 -9.55 22.96 6.34
N ALA A 51 -9.48 22.83 5.01
CA ALA A 51 -9.87 21.63 4.30
C ALA A 51 -8.89 21.32 3.17
N ARG A 52 -8.84 20.04 2.79
CA ARG A 52 -8.16 19.57 1.58
C ARG A 52 -8.95 19.98 0.33
N GLN A 53 -8.33 19.87 -0.83
CA GLN A 53 -9.04 20.05 -2.12
C GLN A 53 -10.19 19.05 -2.31
N SER A 54 -10.13 17.88 -1.66
CA SER A 54 -11.22 16.91 -1.61
C SER A 54 -12.45 17.39 -0.83
N GLY A 55 -12.35 18.50 -0.09
CA GLY A 55 -13.39 18.98 0.83
C GLY A 55 -13.34 18.36 2.22
N VAL A 56 -12.45 17.38 2.46
CA VAL A 56 -12.26 16.80 3.79
C VAL A 56 -11.58 17.82 4.71
N LEU A 57 -12.26 18.16 5.81
CA LEU A 57 -11.75 19.04 6.85
C LEU A 57 -10.49 18.44 7.49
N TYR A 58 -9.54 19.30 7.84
CA TYR A 58 -8.39 18.88 8.62
C TYR A 58 -8.78 18.70 10.10
N ALA A 59 -8.33 17.60 10.69
CA ALA A 59 -8.10 17.51 12.12
C ALA A 59 -6.62 17.69 12.42
N SER A 60 -6.24 17.75 13.70
CA SER A 60 -4.86 17.95 14.15
C SER A 60 -3.88 16.94 13.55
N ALA A 61 -4.31 15.67 13.37
CA ALA A 61 -3.50 14.64 12.71
C ALA A 61 -3.20 14.97 11.23
N GLY A 62 -4.22 15.36 10.46
CA GLY A 62 -4.04 15.80 9.08
C GLY A 62 -3.24 17.10 8.95
N LEU A 63 -3.34 18.02 9.90
CA LEU A 63 -2.52 19.23 9.90
C LEU A 63 -1.03 18.92 10.03
N VAL A 64 -0.67 18.01 10.95
CA VAL A 64 0.70 17.50 11.09
C VAL A 64 1.12 16.72 9.83
N TRP A 65 0.24 15.86 9.30
CA TRP A 65 0.54 15.07 8.10
C TRP A 65 0.77 15.93 6.86
N ARG A 66 0.01 17.02 6.70
CA ARG A 66 0.19 17.98 5.61
C ARG A 66 1.59 18.57 5.60
N GLU A 67 2.13 18.91 6.78
CA GLU A 67 3.44 19.56 6.91
C GLU A 67 4.60 18.55 6.86
N TYR A 68 4.44 17.38 7.50
CA TYR A 68 5.53 16.47 7.77
C TYR A 68 5.41 15.08 7.12
N GLY A 69 4.30 14.80 6.43
CA GLY A 69 3.98 13.47 5.89
C GLY A 69 5.05 12.95 4.92
N ALA A 70 5.49 13.77 3.96
CA ALA A 70 6.53 13.37 3.00
C ALA A 70 7.86 13.05 3.70
N ARG A 71 8.27 13.88 4.67
CA ARG A 71 9.49 13.62 5.48
C ARG A 71 9.36 12.34 6.29
N CYS A 72 8.19 12.09 6.87
CA CYS A 72 7.90 10.86 7.60
C CYS A 72 7.98 9.63 6.70
N VAL A 73 7.42 9.70 5.49
CA VAL A 73 7.48 8.62 4.50
C VAL A 73 8.92 8.33 4.09
N ALA A 74 9.71 9.36 3.78
CA ALA A 74 11.13 9.22 3.43
C ALA A 74 11.93 8.58 4.57
N LEU A 75 11.71 9.01 5.81
CA LEU A 75 12.35 8.45 7.01
C LEU A 75 12.03 6.95 7.15
N LEU A 76 10.76 6.58 7.09
CA LEU A 76 10.32 5.19 7.27
C LEU A 76 10.81 4.29 6.14
N ALA A 77 10.83 4.77 4.90
CA ALA A 77 11.38 4.03 3.77
C ALA A 77 12.88 3.76 3.96
N GLN A 78 13.64 4.77 4.39
CA GLN A 78 15.07 4.61 4.66
C GLN A 78 15.33 3.64 5.82
N GLN A 79 14.63 3.81 6.95
CA GLN A 79 14.89 3.04 8.17
C GLN A 79 14.44 1.58 8.08
N HIS A 80 13.27 1.31 7.49
CA HIS A 80 12.66 -0.02 7.51
C HIS A 80 12.83 -0.81 6.20
N LEU A 81 13.12 -0.13 5.09
CA LEU A 81 13.21 -0.76 3.77
C LEU A 81 14.58 -0.54 3.10
N GLN A 82 15.48 0.20 3.74
CA GLN A 82 16.81 0.55 3.21
C GLN A 82 16.72 1.21 1.82
N HIS A 83 15.67 2.00 1.59
CA HIS A 83 15.40 2.62 0.31
C HIS A 83 15.27 4.14 0.45
N THR A 84 16.10 4.87 -0.29
CA THR A 84 16.05 6.33 -0.37
C THR A 84 15.07 6.76 -1.44
N LEU A 85 14.01 7.47 -1.03
CA LEU A 85 13.03 8.06 -1.93
C LEU A 85 13.51 9.42 -2.43
N THR A 86 13.12 9.79 -3.65
CA THR A 86 13.19 11.19 -4.08
C THR A 86 12.14 12.02 -3.32
N ASP A 87 12.33 13.33 -3.24
CA ASP A 87 11.34 14.23 -2.62
C ASP A 87 9.96 14.10 -3.29
N LYS A 88 9.95 13.93 -4.62
CA LYS A 88 8.72 13.73 -5.39
C LYS A 88 8.04 12.41 -5.01
N ASP A 89 8.77 11.30 -4.96
CA ASP A 89 8.19 9.99 -4.63
C ASP A 89 7.66 9.98 -3.20
N ALA A 90 8.41 10.56 -2.25
CA ALA A 90 7.96 10.70 -0.87
C ALA A 90 6.68 11.54 -0.76
N GLN A 91 6.57 12.63 -1.53
CA GLN A 91 5.40 13.48 -1.58
C GLN A 91 4.18 12.78 -2.21
N ASP A 92 4.37 12.10 -3.34
CA ASP A 92 3.29 11.37 -4.02
C ASP A 92 2.77 10.22 -3.14
N MET A 93 3.67 9.50 -2.46
CA MET A 93 3.30 8.48 -1.48
C MET A 93 2.57 9.08 -0.26
N ALA A 94 3.00 10.23 0.24
CA ALA A 94 2.33 10.91 1.35
C ALA A 94 0.91 11.35 0.99
N TYR A 95 0.66 11.79 -0.24
CA TYR A 95 -0.69 12.09 -0.74
C TYR A 95 -1.57 10.84 -0.81
N ALA A 96 -1.02 9.72 -1.29
CA ALA A 96 -1.75 8.46 -1.32
C ALA A 96 -2.10 7.96 0.10
N ILE A 97 -1.16 8.08 1.06
CA ILE A 97 -1.43 7.74 2.47
C ILE A 97 -2.45 8.72 3.08
N ASP A 98 -2.39 10.01 2.74
CA ASP A 98 -3.38 10.98 3.22
C ASP A 98 -4.80 10.58 2.78
N ALA A 99 -4.97 10.23 1.51
CA ALA A 99 -6.25 9.80 0.97
C ALA A 99 -6.77 8.49 1.59
N ASP A 100 -5.89 7.50 1.78
CA ASP A 100 -6.28 6.15 2.21
C ASP A 100 -6.38 6.00 3.74
N LEU A 101 -5.74 6.88 4.51
CA LEU A 101 -5.59 6.72 5.96
C LEU A 101 -5.95 7.99 6.73
N VAL A 102 -5.26 9.10 6.47
CA VAL A 102 -5.31 10.27 7.35
C VAL A 102 -6.63 11.02 7.21
N GLN A 103 -7.16 11.15 5.98
CA GLN A 103 -8.47 11.74 5.74
C GLN A 103 -9.57 10.99 6.51
N TYR A 104 -9.53 9.65 6.58
CA TYR A 104 -10.51 8.89 7.36
C TYR A 104 -10.45 9.18 8.87
N LEU A 105 -9.23 9.35 9.41
CA LEU A 105 -9.05 9.75 10.81
C LEU A 105 -9.60 11.14 11.06
N ASP A 106 -9.26 12.11 10.19
CA ASP A 106 -9.77 13.48 10.29
C ASP A 106 -11.29 13.53 10.14
N MET A 107 -11.88 12.74 9.24
CA MET A 107 -13.34 12.69 9.08
C MET A 107 -14.04 12.14 10.32
N SER A 108 -13.45 11.14 10.98
CA SER A 108 -13.95 10.62 12.26
C SER A 108 -13.88 11.69 13.35
N ASP A 109 -12.77 12.41 13.44
CA ASP A 109 -12.51 13.38 14.51
C ASP A 109 -13.38 14.65 14.35
N THR A 110 -13.51 15.13 13.12
CA THR A 110 -14.39 16.26 12.76
C THR A 110 -15.88 15.90 12.73
N GLY A 111 -16.23 14.62 12.90
CA GLY A 111 -17.61 14.13 12.87
C GLY A 111 -18.27 14.15 11.48
N THR A 112 -17.49 14.35 10.41
CA THR A 112 -17.98 14.40 9.02
C THR A 112 -18.27 13.01 8.42
N ALA A 113 -17.68 11.95 8.97
CA ALA A 113 -18.01 10.57 8.65
C ALA A 113 -18.50 9.78 9.86
N ARG A 114 -19.37 8.80 9.61
CA ARG A 114 -19.64 7.74 10.59
C ARG A 114 -18.52 6.71 10.52
N ASN A 115 -18.01 6.31 11.68
CA ASN A 115 -17.08 5.20 11.77
C ASN A 115 -17.66 3.95 11.09
N ALA A 116 -16.78 3.13 10.50
CA ALA A 116 -17.17 1.84 9.93
C ALA A 116 -18.05 1.06 10.93
N PRO A 117 -19.16 0.44 10.49
CA PRO A 117 -20.04 -0.28 11.40
C PRO A 117 -19.28 -1.38 12.15
N GLY A 118 -19.44 -1.43 13.47
CA GLY A 118 -18.70 -2.34 14.36
C GLY A 118 -17.41 -1.74 14.94
N GLY A 119 -16.76 -2.48 15.84
CA GLY A 119 -15.52 -2.05 16.52
C GLY A 119 -14.23 -2.16 15.70
N TYR A 120 -14.34 -2.22 14.36
CA TYR A 120 -13.22 -2.61 13.48
C TYR A 120 -12.65 -1.46 12.64
N GLY A 121 -13.25 -0.27 12.67
CA GLY A 121 -12.64 0.91 12.03
C GLY A 121 -11.37 1.34 12.76
N LEU A 122 -10.36 1.85 12.03
CA LEU A 122 -9.08 2.23 12.64
C LEU A 122 -9.25 3.23 13.80
N SER A 123 -10.10 4.24 13.62
CA SER A 123 -10.46 5.20 14.68
C SER A 123 -11.05 4.51 15.92
N ALA A 124 -11.89 3.49 15.75
CA ALA A 124 -12.45 2.71 16.84
C ALA A 124 -11.39 1.84 17.54
N VAL A 125 -10.48 1.22 16.77
CA VAL A 125 -9.36 0.44 17.31
C VAL A 125 -8.43 1.34 18.14
N VAL A 126 -8.07 2.51 17.62
CA VAL A 126 -7.25 3.50 18.35
C VAL A 126 -8.00 4.02 19.59
N SER A 127 -9.30 4.27 19.48
CA SER A 127 -10.13 4.68 20.62
C SER A 127 -10.20 3.63 21.71
N GLY A 128 -10.06 2.34 21.37
CA GLY A 128 -10.00 1.23 22.33
C GLY A 128 -8.79 1.27 23.28
N PHE A 129 -7.79 2.11 23.00
CA PHE A 129 -6.68 2.35 23.94
C PHE A 129 -7.07 3.32 25.05
N ASN A 130 -8.11 4.14 24.88
CA ASN A 130 -8.55 5.08 25.92
C ASN A 130 -9.00 4.35 27.18
N LEU A 131 -8.73 4.95 28.33
CA LEU A 131 -9.23 4.43 29.60
C LEU A 131 -10.76 4.46 29.64
N THR A 132 -11.33 3.45 30.29
CA THR A 132 -12.74 3.42 30.64
C THR A 132 -12.95 3.98 32.04
N TRP A 133 -14.20 4.27 32.40
CA TRP A 133 -14.56 4.68 33.77
C TRP A 133 -14.14 3.66 34.83
N LEU A 134 -14.07 2.37 34.48
CA LEU A 134 -13.58 1.32 35.38
C LEU A 134 -12.09 1.43 35.65
N ASP A 135 -11.30 1.80 34.64
CA ASP A 135 -9.86 1.99 34.78
C ASP A 135 -9.56 3.20 35.68
N GLU A 136 -10.29 4.30 35.48
CA GLU A 136 -10.19 5.50 36.32
C GLU A 136 -10.62 5.22 37.77
N GLN A 137 -11.67 4.43 37.97
CA GLN A 137 -12.09 4.04 39.32
C GLN A 137 -11.04 3.17 40.03
N ARG A 138 -10.32 2.31 39.28
CA ARG A 138 -9.29 1.40 39.80
C ARG A 138 -7.94 2.07 40.06
N SER A 139 -7.65 3.20 39.42
CA SER A 139 -6.35 3.86 39.52
C SER A 139 -6.04 4.33 40.94
N GLY A 140 -7.06 4.63 41.75
CA GLY A 140 -6.95 5.04 43.15
C GLY A 140 -6.43 6.47 43.37
N SER A 141 -5.94 7.16 42.34
CA SER A 141 -5.55 8.57 42.40
C SER A 141 -5.49 9.21 41.01
N VAL A 142 -5.53 10.55 40.97
CA VAL A 142 -5.40 11.33 39.72
C VAL A 142 -4.05 11.06 39.03
N ALA A 143 -2.96 11.06 39.79
CA ALA A 143 -1.61 10.82 39.26
C ALA A 143 -1.48 9.41 38.64
N SER A 144 -2.08 8.40 39.29
CA SER A 144 -2.12 7.02 38.75
C SER A 144 -2.94 6.93 37.47
N ALA A 145 -4.09 7.63 37.40
CA ALA A 145 -4.89 7.69 36.18
C ALA A 145 -4.18 8.43 35.04
N GLU A 146 -3.40 9.48 35.33
CA GLU A 146 -2.58 10.18 34.35
C GLU A 146 -1.45 9.32 33.81
N ASP A 147 -0.72 8.60 34.67
CA ASP A 147 0.31 7.65 34.25
C ASP A 147 -0.28 6.54 33.36
N MET A 148 -1.44 5.98 33.74
CA MET A 148 -2.15 5.00 32.92
C MET A 148 -2.56 5.56 31.56
N ARG A 149 -3.12 6.78 31.51
CA ARG A 149 -3.46 7.46 30.24
C ARG A 149 -2.23 7.68 29.38
N GLN A 150 -1.11 8.10 29.96
CA GLN A 150 0.13 8.32 29.23
C GLN A 150 0.65 7.00 28.63
N ARG A 151 0.68 5.91 29.40
CA ARG A 151 1.09 4.58 28.90
C ARG A 151 0.21 4.09 27.77
N GLN A 152 -1.10 4.22 27.90
CA GLN A 152 -2.04 3.81 26.85
C GLN A 152 -1.93 4.67 25.60
N PHE A 153 -1.68 5.98 25.75
CA PHE A 153 -1.40 6.86 24.62
C PHE A 153 -0.12 6.45 23.88
N SER A 154 0.96 6.13 24.60
CA SER A 154 2.19 5.62 23.99
C SER A 154 1.95 4.34 23.19
N ARG A 155 1.19 3.39 23.74
CA ARG A 155 0.82 2.15 23.01
C ARG A 155 0.01 2.44 21.74
N ALA A 156 -0.92 3.39 21.80
CA ALA A 156 -1.68 3.81 20.63
C ALA A 156 -0.77 4.45 19.55
N MET A 157 0.22 5.24 19.97
CA MET A 157 1.21 5.80 19.04
C MET A 157 2.06 4.70 18.40
N GLU A 158 2.59 3.75 19.17
CA GLU A 158 3.37 2.61 18.66
C GLU A 158 2.57 1.80 17.63
N PHE A 159 1.32 1.48 17.94
CA PHE A 159 0.42 0.82 17.00
C PHE A 159 0.25 1.60 15.69
N MET A 160 0.06 2.93 15.79
CA MET A 160 -0.04 3.76 14.59
C MET A 160 1.27 3.85 13.80
N VAL A 161 2.43 3.70 14.44
CA VAL A 161 3.74 3.65 13.75
C VAL A 161 3.77 2.40 12.88
N ASP A 162 3.37 1.25 13.42
CA ASP A 162 3.30 0.01 12.65
C ASP A 162 2.35 0.11 11.45
N VAL A 163 1.20 0.77 11.63
CA VAL A 163 0.25 1.05 10.54
C VAL A 163 0.94 1.88 9.45
N LEU A 164 1.63 2.97 9.80
CA LEU A 164 2.35 3.80 8.83
C LEU A 164 3.50 3.06 8.13
N ILE A 165 4.29 2.27 8.86
CA ILE A 165 5.37 1.45 8.28
C ILE A 165 4.79 0.51 7.23
N ASN A 166 3.65 -0.13 7.50
CA ASN A 166 3.00 -1.01 6.54
C ASN A 166 2.51 -0.24 5.31
N GLN A 167 1.93 0.95 5.48
CA GLN A 167 1.51 1.81 4.37
C GLN A 167 2.69 2.23 3.46
N VAL A 168 3.84 2.56 4.06
CA VAL A 168 5.07 2.92 3.33
C VAL A 168 5.65 1.69 2.63
N ARG A 169 5.78 0.55 3.33
CA ARG A 169 6.24 -0.73 2.76
C ARG A 169 5.45 -1.13 1.53
N TYR A 170 4.13 -1.06 1.62
CA TYR A 170 3.24 -1.40 0.51
C TYR A 170 3.50 -0.51 -0.72
N ARG A 171 3.63 0.81 -0.53
CA ARG A 171 3.82 1.77 -1.63
C ARG A 171 5.21 1.70 -2.25
N VAL A 172 6.25 1.60 -1.43
CA VAL A 172 7.63 1.40 -1.92
C VAL A 172 7.73 0.07 -2.67
N GLY A 173 7.19 -1.02 -2.12
CA GLY A 173 7.15 -2.31 -2.80
C GLY A 173 6.43 -2.23 -4.16
N SER A 174 5.27 -1.56 -4.21
CA SER A 174 4.51 -1.36 -5.45
C SER A 174 5.29 -0.53 -6.48
N MET A 175 5.97 0.54 -6.04
CA MET A 175 6.80 1.39 -6.91
C MET A 175 7.98 0.62 -7.50
N LEU A 176 8.71 -0.12 -6.66
CA LEU A 176 9.85 -0.93 -7.09
C LEU A 176 9.42 -2.06 -8.04
N ALA A 177 8.29 -2.71 -7.74
CA ALA A 177 7.71 -3.71 -8.63
C ALA A 177 7.36 -3.11 -10.00
N ALA A 178 6.78 -1.91 -10.01
CA ALA A 178 6.46 -1.23 -11.26
C ALA A 178 7.70 -0.92 -12.09
N GLY A 179 8.79 -0.47 -11.45
CA GLY A 179 10.09 -0.28 -12.10
C GLY A 179 10.62 -1.58 -12.73
N GLN A 180 10.56 -2.69 -12.00
CA GLN A 180 11.00 -4.00 -12.51
C GLN A 180 10.18 -4.47 -13.71
N VAL A 181 8.85 -4.31 -13.67
CA VAL A 181 7.98 -4.69 -14.80
C VAL A 181 8.27 -3.83 -16.04
N ARG A 182 8.52 -2.53 -15.88
CA ARG A 182 8.84 -1.64 -17.01
C ARG A 182 10.20 -1.93 -17.66
N LEU A 183 11.17 -2.35 -16.85
CA LEU A 183 12.52 -2.69 -17.28
C LEU A 183 12.67 -4.16 -17.69
N ALA A 184 11.61 -4.95 -17.55
CA ALA A 184 11.62 -6.36 -17.86
C ALA A 184 11.89 -6.62 -19.35
N GLU A 185 12.54 -7.74 -19.63
CA GLU A 185 12.93 -8.14 -20.97
C GLU A 185 11.68 -8.41 -21.82
N ARG A 186 11.64 -7.77 -22.99
CA ARG A 186 10.62 -8.04 -24.02
C ARG A 186 11.22 -8.96 -25.07
N LEU A 187 10.55 -10.08 -25.30
CA LEU A 187 10.92 -11.15 -26.21
C LEU A 187 9.97 -11.17 -27.41
N GLU A 188 10.30 -11.96 -28.43
CA GLU A 188 9.41 -12.27 -29.56
C GLU A 188 8.79 -11.00 -30.20
N GLY A 189 9.65 -10.04 -30.56
CA GLY A 189 9.23 -8.79 -31.19
C GLY A 189 8.44 -7.84 -30.27
N GLY A 190 8.49 -8.05 -28.95
CA GLY A 190 7.76 -7.23 -27.97
C GLY A 190 6.48 -7.88 -27.45
N ARG A 191 6.02 -8.98 -28.06
CA ARG A 191 4.73 -9.61 -27.74
C ARG A 191 4.76 -10.47 -26.48
N LEU A 192 5.95 -10.73 -25.95
CA LEU A 192 6.17 -11.57 -24.77
C LEU A 192 7.00 -10.80 -23.74
N LEU A 193 6.58 -10.78 -22.48
CA LEU A 193 7.32 -10.17 -21.37
C LEU A 193 7.85 -11.24 -20.42
N TYR A 194 9.13 -11.16 -20.03
CA TYR A 194 9.71 -12.07 -19.04
C TYR A 194 9.92 -11.39 -17.68
N LEU A 195 9.36 -12.00 -16.62
CA LEU A 195 9.50 -11.57 -15.24
C LEU A 195 10.19 -12.65 -14.40
N GLY A 196 11.39 -12.39 -13.90
CA GLY A 196 12.11 -13.34 -13.02
C GLY A 196 11.42 -13.63 -11.68
N ASN A 197 10.30 -12.97 -11.38
CA ASN A 197 9.53 -13.14 -10.15
C ASN A 197 8.02 -13.02 -10.41
N ALA A 198 7.27 -14.12 -10.23
CA ALA A 198 5.83 -14.19 -10.41
C ALA A 198 5.02 -13.40 -9.36
N ALA A 199 5.63 -13.00 -8.26
CA ALA A 199 4.97 -12.16 -7.24
C ALA A 199 4.86 -10.68 -7.64
N LEU A 200 5.48 -10.26 -8.75
CA LEU A 200 5.40 -8.87 -9.21
C LEU A 200 3.98 -8.55 -9.73
N PRO A 201 3.30 -7.51 -9.19
CA PRO A 201 2.03 -7.04 -9.74
C PRO A 201 2.26 -6.36 -11.10
N TRP A 202 2.05 -7.08 -12.20
CA TRP A 202 2.36 -6.60 -13.55
C TRP A 202 1.13 -6.21 -14.39
N SER A 203 -0.04 -6.80 -14.16
CA SER A 203 -1.19 -6.75 -15.07
C SER A 203 -1.65 -5.34 -15.44
N SER A 204 -1.77 -4.45 -14.46
CA SER A 204 -2.18 -3.06 -14.68
C SER A 204 -1.16 -2.27 -15.52
N ILE A 205 0.13 -2.52 -15.31
CA ILE A 205 1.23 -1.83 -16.00
C ILE A 205 1.31 -2.30 -17.45
N VAL A 206 1.40 -3.62 -17.66
CA VAL A 206 1.45 -4.22 -19.00
C VAL A 206 0.21 -3.82 -19.80
N ARG A 207 -0.98 -3.82 -19.17
CA ARG A 207 -2.22 -3.42 -19.85
C ARG A 207 -2.20 -1.97 -20.34
N LYS A 208 -1.66 -1.04 -19.54
CA LYS A 208 -1.68 0.40 -19.83
C LYS A 208 -0.51 0.87 -20.69
N GLU A 209 0.66 0.25 -20.52
CA GLU A 209 1.93 0.77 -21.04
C GLU A 209 2.56 -0.13 -22.12
N MET A 210 2.05 -1.35 -22.30
CA MET A 210 2.61 -2.35 -23.23
C MET A 210 1.48 -3.00 -24.05
N PRO A 211 0.78 -2.24 -24.92
CA PRO A 211 -0.37 -2.73 -25.67
C PRO A 211 -0.09 -3.95 -26.55
N GLU A 212 1.15 -4.11 -27.01
CA GLU A 212 1.60 -5.19 -27.88
C GLU A 212 1.89 -6.52 -27.15
N VAL A 213 2.07 -6.50 -25.84
CA VAL A 213 2.34 -7.72 -25.05
C VAL A 213 1.06 -8.56 -24.96
N LEU A 214 1.14 -9.81 -25.42
CA LEU A 214 0.04 -10.77 -25.39
C LEU A 214 0.18 -11.76 -24.22
N PHE A 215 1.42 -12.13 -23.91
CA PHE A 215 1.72 -13.11 -22.88
C PHE A 215 2.84 -12.64 -21.95
N VAL A 216 2.82 -13.15 -20.71
CA VAL A 216 3.84 -12.88 -19.69
C VAL A 216 4.36 -14.20 -19.15
N ILE A 217 5.67 -14.43 -19.28
CA ILE A 217 6.36 -15.51 -18.58
C ILE A 217 6.80 -14.99 -17.22
N SER A 218 6.57 -15.77 -16.17
CA SER A 218 7.12 -15.46 -14.86
C SER A 218 7.63 -16.69 -14.10
N TYR A 219 8.63 -16.52 -13.23
CA TYR A 219 9.13 -17.62 -12.40
C TYR A 219 8.52 -17.57 -10.99
N SER A 220 7.86 -18.66 -10.60
CA SER A 220 7.29 -18.85 -9.26
C SER A 220 8.30 -19.57 -8.38
N ILE A 221 8.92 -18.84 -7.46
CA ILE A 221 9.89 -19.40 -6.49
C ILE A 221 9.20 -20.42 -5.57
N THR A 222 7.98 -20.15 -5.13
CA THR A 222 7.24 -20.99 -4.19
C THR A 222 6.81 -22.33 -4.80
N GLU A 223 6.54 -22.33 -6.11
CA GLU A 223 6.11 -23.53 -6.84
C GLU A 223 7.25 -24.15 -7.65
N ASN A 224 8.42 -23.50 -7.67
CA ASN A 224 9.60 -23.87 -8.44
C ASN A 224 9.28 -24.21 -9.92
N ARG A 225 8.55 -23.33 -10.59
CA ARG A 225 8.14 -23.50 -11.99
C ARG A 225 7.93 -22.16 -12.67
N TYR A 226 7.86 -22.19 -14.00
CA TYR A 226 7.54 -21.04 -14.81
C TYR A 226 6.07 -21.03 -15.20
N MET A 227 5.47 -19.85 -15.14
CA MET A 227 4.09 -19.58 -15.46
C MET A 227 4.02 -18.79 -16.76
N LEU A 228 3.11 -19.16 -17.64
CA LEU A 228 2.74 -18.42 -18.84
C LEU A 228 1.33 -17.85 -18.62
N HIS A 229 1.22 -16.53 -18.53
CA HIS A 229 -0.05 -15.83 -18.35
C HIS A 229 -0.47 -15.09 -19.61
N THR A 230 -1.77 -15.06 -19.86
CA THR A 230 -2.38 -14.13 -20.82
C THR A 230 -2.50 -12.73 -20.21
N VAL A 231 -2.48 -11.69 -21.05
CA VAL A 231 -2.74 -10.31 -20.62
C VAL A 231 -4.23 -9.99 -20.73
N PRO A 232 -4.90 -9.51 -19.66
CA PRO A 232 -6.30 -9.10 -19.73
C PRO A 232 -6.57 -7.96 -20.73
N ALA A 233 -7.66 -8.05 -21.47
CA ALA A 233 -8.07 -7.03 -22.44
C ALA A 233 -8.51 -5.72 -21.75
N ALA A 234 -9.19 -5.82 -20.60
CA ALA A 234 -9.65 -4.67 -19.81
C ALA A 234 -9.40 -4.86 -18.31
N ALA A 235 -9.70 -3.84 -17.50
CA ALA A 235 -9.71 -3.99 -16.05
C ALA A 235 -10.89 -4.87 -15.63
N GLU A 236 -10.69 -5.74 -14.63
CA GLU A 236 -11.78 -6.50 -14.00
C GLU A 236 -12.60 -7.40 -14.96
N THR A 237 -12.00 -7.85 -16.06
CA THR A 237 -12.57 -8.85 -16.98
C THR A 237 -11.77 -10.15 -16.96
N PHE A 238 -12.41 -11.24 -17.39
CA PHE A 238 -11.77 -12.52 -17.69
C PHE A 238 -11.31 -12.61 -19.15
N ASP A 239 -11.69 -11.66 -20.01
CA ASP A 239 -11.28 -11.63 -21.41
C ASP A 239 -9.78 -11.32 -21.53
N ALA A 240 -9.05 -12.17 -22.24
CA ALA A 240 -7.65 -11.95 -22.59
C ALA A 240 -7.52 -11.18 -23.92
N ARG A 241 -6.38 -10.50 -24.11
CA ARG A 241 -5.97 -9.99 -25.43
C ARG A 241 -5.79 -11.13 -26.43
N CYS A 242 -5.29 -12.25 -25.95
CA CYS A 242 -5.08 -13.47 -26.69
C CYS A 242 -5.16 -14.65 -25.71
N ASP A 243 -6.02 -15.61 -26.00
CA ASP A 243 -6.13 -16.85 -25.22
C ASP A 243 -5.00 -17.81 -25.59
N LEU A 244 -4.63 -18.70 -24.66
CA LEU A 244 -3.77 -19.84 -25.00
C LEU A 244 -4.49 -20.80 -25.98
N PRO A 245 -3.75 -21.64 -26.73
CA PRO A 245 -4.34 -22.53 -27.73
C PRO A 245 -5.49 -23.38 -27.19
N ALA A 246 -6.59 -23.46 -27.96
CA ALA A 246 -7.79 -24.22 -27.57
C ALA A 246 -7.48 -25.70 -27.30
N THR A 247 -6.52 -26.27 -28.03
CA THR A 247 -6.07 -27.65 -27.89
C THR A 247 -5.40 -27.97 -26.56
N TRP A 248 -4.98 -26.95 -25.79
CA TRP A 248 -4.34 -27.12 -24.48
C TRP A 248 -5.33 -27.08 -23.31
N ALA A 249 -6.57 -26.62 -23.56
CA ALA A 249 -7.54 -26.31 -22.52
C ALA A 249 -7.77 -27.50 -21.56
N GLY A 250 -7.39 -27.32 -20.30
CA GLY A 250 -7.60 -28.30 -19.24
C GLY A 250 -6.60 -29.46 -19.19
N LEU A 251 -5.65 -29.52 -20.14
CA LEU A 251 -4.65 -30.59 -20.20
C LEU A 251 -3.56 -30.41 -19.13
N GLN A 252 -3.01 -31.53 -18.66
CA GLN A 252 -1.98 -31.57 -17.62
C GLN A 252 -0.93 -32.64 -17.92
N GLY A 253 0.29 -32.45 -17.43
CA GLY A 253 1.39 -33.39 -17.51
C GLY A 253 1.59 -33.98 -18.91
N ALA A 254 1.58 -35.31 -19.02
CA ALA A 254 1.88 -36.03 -20.25
C ALA A 254 0.94 -35.69 -21.42
N GLU A 255 -0.33 -35.39 -21.16
CA GLU A 255 -1.30 -35.03 -22.21
C GLU A 255 -0.96 -33.66 -22.81
N LEU A 256 -0.65 -32.68 -21.96
CA LEU A 256 -0.22 -31.36 -22.42
C LEU A 256 1.14 -31.43 -23.11
N ALA A 257 2.07 -32.20 -22.58
CA ALA A 257 3.38 -32.42 -23.18
C ALA A 257 3.28 -33.04 -24.58
N ALA A 258 2.36 -33.99 -24.79
CA ALA A 258 2.13 -34.61 -26.09
C ALA A 258 1.58 -33.62 -27.13
N VAL A 259 0.69 -32.71 -26.74
CA VAL A 259 0.08 -31.71 -27.65
C VAL A 259 1.02 -30.54 -27.93
N THR A 260 1.77 -30.10 -26.93
CA THR A 260 2.72 -28.97 -27.05
C THR A 260 4.07 -29.38 -27.65
N GLY A 261 4.44 -30.67 -27.55
CA GLY A 261 5.81 -31.12 -27.81
C GLY A 261 6.81 -30.69 -26.73
N VAL A 262 6.35 -30.10 -25.61
CA VAL A 262 7.18 -29.61 -24.50
C VAL A 262 7.13 -30.63 -23.36
N ALA A 263 8.21 -31.39 -23.21
CA ALA A 263 8.26 -32.56 -22.32
C ALA A 263 8.01 -32.23 -20.83
N ASP A 264 8.34 -31.02 -20.40
CA ASP A 264 8.22 -30.54 -19.02
C ASP A 264 7.03 -29.58 -18.82
N ALA A 265 6.07 -29.57 -19.75
CA ALA A 265 4.81 -28.86 -19.58
C ALA A 265 4.02 -29.44 -18.38
N VAL A 266 3.52 -28.55 -17.51
CA VAL A 266 2.87 -28.94 -16.25
C VAL A 266 1.35 -28.94 -16.39
N PHE A 267 0.76 -27.82 -16.81
CA PHE A 267 -0.69 -27.70 -17.00
C PHE A 267 -1.05 -26.50 -17.87
N CYS A 268 -2.26 -26.52 -18.43
CA CYS A 268 -2.94 -25.36 -18.98
C CYS A 268 -4.37 -25.31 -18.42
N HIS A 269 -4.77 -24.16 -17.89
CA HIS A 269 -6.10 -24.00 -17.30
C HIS A 269 -7.19 -24.13 -18.38
N ASN A 270 -8.35 -24.69 -18.03
CA ASN A 270 -9.46 -24.88 -18.97
C ASN A 270 -9.95 -23.56 -19.61
N GLY A 271 -9.90 -22.47 -18.84
CA GLY A 271 -10.19 -21.12 -19.31
C GLY A 271 -9.05 -20.45 -20.11
N ARG A 272 -7.97 -21.17 -20.44
CA ARG A 272 -6.89 -20.74 -21.35
C ARG A 272 -6.14 -19.45 -20.98
N PHE A 273 -6.28 -18.96 -19.75
CA PHE A 273 -5.61 -17.73 -19.30
C PHE A 273 -4.24 -17.96 -18.66
N ILE A 274 -3.88 -19.21 -18.34
CA ILE A 274 -2.62 -19.57 -17.70
C ILE A 274 -2.17 -20.99 -18.06
N ALA A 275 -0.87 -21.17 -18.27
CA ALA A 275 -0.19 -22.46 -18.36
C ALA A 275 1.13 -22.43 -17.57
N ALA A 276 1.81 -23.58 -17.44
CA ALA A 276 3.08 -23.67 -16.74
C ALA A 276 4.01 -24.75 -17.33
N ALA A 277 5.32 -24.54 -17.18
CA ALA A 277 6.37 -25.53 -17.46
C ALA A 277 7.44 -25.49 -16.35
N LEU A 278 8.24 -26.56 -16.21
CA LEU A 278 9.27 -26.62 -15.16
C LEU A 278 10.50 -25.77 -15.47
N SER A 279 10.88 -25.66 -16.75
CA SER A 279 12.05 -24.93 -17.24
C SER A 279 11.68 -23.64 -17.96
N TYR A 280 12.66 -22.74 -18.06
CA TYR A 280 12.53 -21.50 -18.83
C TYR A 280 12.38 -21.81 -20.32
N GLU A 281 13.15 -22.78 -20.81
CA GLU A 281 13.13 -23.22 -22.20
C GLU A 281 11.77 -23.82 -22.57
N GLY A 282 11.19 -24.62 -21.68
CA GLY A 282 9.86 -25.23 -21.88
C GLY A 282 8.76 -24.17 -21.96
N VAL A 283 8.71 -23.24 -21.00
CA VAL A 283 7.67 -22.19 -21.01
C VAL A 283 7.84 -21.22 -22.19
N LEU A 284 9.09 -20.94 -22.60
CA LEU A 284 9.38 -20.09 -23.75
C LEU A 284 8.92 -20.75 -25.05
N GLN A 285 9.15 -22.06 -25.20
CA GLN A 285 8.64 -22.82 -26.34
C GLN A 285 7.10 -22.83 -26.36
N MET A 286 6.45 -23.00 -25.21
CA MET A 286 4.99 -22.87 -25.13
C MET A 286 4.54 -21.46 -25.54
N ALA A 287 5.19 -20.41 -25.04
CA ALA A 287 4.81 -19.03 -25.41
C ALA A 287 4.92 -18.78 -26.92
N ARG A 288 5.95 -19.32 -27.59
CA ARG A 288 6.10 -19.24 -29.05
C ARG A 288 4.99 -19.95 -29.80
N LEU A 289 4.65 -21.18 -29.40
CA LEU A 289 3.53 -21.92 -30.00
C LEU A 289 2.20 -21.19 -29.83
N ALA A 290 1.98 -20.54 -28.69
CA ALA A 290 0.78 -19.72 -28.46
C ALA A 290 0.75 -18.47 -29.35
N LEU A 291 1.89 -17.83 -29.61
CA LEU A 291 1.99 -16.71 -30.54
C LEU A 291 1.74 -17.16 -32.01
N GLU A 292 2.26 -18.31 -32.41
CA GLU A 292 2.02 -18.89 -33.74
C GLU A 292 0.53 -19.25 -33.96
N ASP A 293 -0.13 -19.81 -32.94
CA ASP A 293 -1.57 -20.09 -32.96
C ASP A 293 -2.39 -18.79 -33.11
N ALA A 294 -1.99 -17.73 -32.39
CA ALA A 294 -2.62 -16.42 -32.49
C ALA A 294 -2.48 -15.82 -33.91
N ASP A 295 -1.29 -15.89 -34.50
CA ASP A 295 -1.03 -15.39 -35.86
C ASP A 295 -1.78 -16.17 -36.94
N SER A 296 -2.13 -17.43 -36.66
CA SER A 296 -2.91 -18.28 -37.56
C SER A 296 -4.43 -18.07 -37.45
N ALA A 297 -4.88 -17.38 -36.40
CA ALA A 297 -6.28 -17.08 -36.14
C ALA A 297 -6.73 -15.69 -36.65
N GLU A 298 -5.79 -14.83 -37.03
CA GLU A 298 -6.02 -13.55 -37.75
C GLU A 298 -6.23 -13.75 -39.26
#